data_AF-Q1N749-F1
#
_entry.id   AF-Q1N749-F1
#
_cell.length_a   1.000
_cell.length_b   1.000
_cell.length_c   1.000
_cell.angle_alpha   90.00
_cell.angle_beta   90.00
_cell.angle_gamma   90.00
#
_symmetry.space_group_name_H-M   'P 1'
#
loop_
_entity.id
_entity.type
_entity.pdbx_description
1 polymer ?
#
loop_
_entity_poly.entity_id
_entity_poly.type
_entity_poly.pdbx_seq_one_letter_code
_entity_poly.pdbx_strand_id
1 'polypeptide(L)'
;MQDEAHMAQARLSWTMRLPPGETLDVPVAFAGSAPSDFDAALARTADQWRQRLGSVLIQVPPAKQEVVDTLRTALADILISRDGPALKPGTRSYNRSWIRDGAMMSDALLRLGVNDPAIAFADWYGGHLFANGKVPCCVDFRGADPVPENDSHGEYIHLLAQLHRYTGDTALLARHWDRLDAARRYMDGLRLSERTAVNQTPDRQMLYGLLPPSISHEAYSAKAQYSLWDDFWGLAGYDGALYAAQVLGKPQASAIAAQRDQFAGDILNAIDAAAKHWSIDFIPGATSLGDFDATSTTMALEITALQPRLDQRLLHNTFDRQWRRVTSRATSTDWDDYTPYELRNVSAMLRLGQPQRANDLLAIYMRDRRPAGWNAWAEVVGREPRAIRFLGDLPHAWVASDYIRAALDLFAYEDKAAETLVLGAGMTGDWLSGQGVRIEGLRTPHGALNLAMAGSADRMTVTIGGDARPTGGFVLRWPFAGTPPATRINGRAAQWRDGALHLPATGQPQRIDIGR
;
A
#
# COMPACT_ATOMS: atom_id res chain seq x y z
N MET A 1 -27.91 -37.27 7.34
CA MET A 1 -28.98 -36.55 8.06
C MET A 1 -28.79 -35.09 7.71
N GLN A 2 -29.69 -34.50 6.92
CA GLN A 2 -29.67 -33.06 6.65
C GLN A 2 -30.34 -32.37 7.83
N ASP A 3 -29.65 -31.42 8.45
CA ASP A 3 -30.20 -30.57 9.49
C ASP A 3 -30.73 -29.29 8.82
N GLU A 4 -32.05 -29.26 8.58
CA GLU A 4 -32.74 -28.14 7.94
C GLU A 4 -32.67 -26.84 8.75
N ALA A 5 -32.39 -26.92 10.06
CA ALA A 5 -32.31 -25.76 10.95
C ALA A 5 -30.90 -25.16 11.07
N HIS A 6 -29.87 -25.84 10.54
CA HIS A 6 -28.45 -25.47 10.73
C HIS A 6 -28.04 -25.27 12.19
N MET A 7 -28.67 -25.99 13.13
CA MET A 7 -28.41 -25.94 14.57
C MET A 7 -27.83 -27.26 15.12
N ALA A 8 -27.28 -28.12 14.28
CA ALA A 8 -26.69 -29.39 14.70
C ALA A 8 -25.63 -29.15 15.78
N GLN A 9 -25.85 -29.75 16.95
CA GLN A 9 -24.94 -29.70 18.08
C GLN A 9 -24.36 -31.09 18.32
N ALA A 10 -23.05 -31.14 18.57
CA ALA A 10 -22.36 -32.33 19.00
C ALA A 10 -21.67 -32.06 20.33
N ARG A 11 -21.77 -33.01 21.27
CA ARG A 11 -21.03 -32.99 22.53
C ARG A 11 -20.03 -34.13 22.53
N LEU A 12 -18.76 -33.79 22.72
CA LEU A 12 -17.69 -34.72 23.03
C LEU A 12 -17.39 -34.62 24.53
N SER A 13 -17.11 -35.73 25.20
CA SER A 13 -16.83 -35.74 26.64
C SER A 13 -15.81 -36.82 26.97
N TRP A 14 -14.82 -36.43 27.78
CA TRP A 14 -13.74 -37.30 28.25
C TRP A 14 -13.60 -37.12 29.76
N THR A 15 -13.26 -38.19 30.48
CA THR A 15 -12.94 -38.14 31.92
C THR A 15 -11.49 -38.57 32.08
N MET A 16 -10.67 -37.74 32.73
CA MET A 16 -9.26 -38.05 32.94
C MET A 16 -8.74 -37.50 34.27
N ARG A 17 -7.71 -38.17 34.81
CA ARG A 17 -6.98 -37.74 36.01
C ARG A 17 -5.54 -37.43 35.60
N LEU A 18 -5.14 -36.16 35.68
CA LEU A 18 -3.79 -35.67 35.40
C LEU A 18 -3.04 -35.40 36.72
N PRO A 19 -1.87 -36.04 36.96
CA PRO A 19 -0.90 -35.65 37.98
C PRO A 19 -0.33 -34.23 37.76
N PRO A 20 0.33 -33.63 38.79
CA PRO A 20 1.02 -32.36 38.64
C PRO A 20 2.08 -32.41 37.52
N GLY A 21 1.95 -31.53 36.53
CA GLY A 21 2.88 -31.42 35.40
C GLY A 21 2.50 -32.24 34.15
N GLU A 22 1.47 -33.08 34.20
CA GLU A 22 0.98 -33.81 33.02
C GLU A 22 -0.04 -33.00 32.21
N THR A 23 -0.02 -33.20 30.89
CA THR A 23 -0.93 -32.57 29.92
C THR A 23 -1.69 -33.63 29.12
N LEU A 24 -2.87 -33.25 28.61
CA LEU A 24 -3.64 -34.03 27.66
C LEU A 24 -3.95 -33.17 26.44
N ASP A 25 -3.52 -33.63 25.28
CA ASP A 25 -3.89 -33.04 24.01
C ASP A 25 -4.94 -33.91 23.31
N VAL A 26 -6.10 -33.33 23.00
CA VAL A 26 -7.19 -34.02 22.31
C VAL A 26 -7.43 -33.33 20.96
N PRO A 27 -6.82 -33.81 19.87
CA PRO A 27 -7.07 -33.25 18.55
C PRO A 27 -8.51 -33.56 18.11
N VAL A 28 -9.24 -32.52 17.74
CA VAL A 28 -10.63 -32.62 17.24
C VAL A 28 -10.66 -32.11 15.81
N ALA A 29 -11.18 -32.91 14.89
CA ALA A 29 -11.41 -32.52 13.50
C ALA A 29 -12.88 -32.19 13.29
N PHE A 30 -13.17 -31.01 12.73
CA PHE A 30 -14.50 -30.60 12.31
C PHE A 30 -14.61 -30.71 10.77
N ALA A 31 -15.74 -31.23 10.27
CA ALA A 31 -16.07 -31.29 8.84
C ALA A 31 -15.08 -32.08 7.94
N GLY A 32 -14.57 -33.23 8.40
CA GLY A 32 -13.74 -34.14 7.59
C GLY A 32 -13.17 -35.30 8.38
N SER A 33 -12.36 -36.15 7.75
CA SER A 33 -11.57 -37.17 8.45
C SER A 33 -10.36 -36.53 9.12
N ALA A 34 -10.14 -36.82 10.41
CA ALA A 34 -8.91 -36.43 11.09
C ALA A 34 -7.68 -37.00 10.35
N PRO A 35 -6.56 -36.25 10.25
CA PRO A 35 -5.34 -36.81 9.70
C PRO A 35 -4.91 -38.02 10.54
N SER A 36 -4.41 -39.07 9.89
CA SER A 36 -3.90 -40.27 10.57
C SER A 36 -2.71 -39.98 11.49
N ASP A 37 -2.00 -38.88 11.21
CA ASP A 37 -0.90 -38.35 11.99
C ASP A 37 -1.08 -36.82 12.08
N PHE A 38 -1.50 -36.36 13.25
CA PHE A 38 -1.79 -34.95 13.52
C PHE A 38 -0.52 -34.09 13.48
N ASP A 39 0.56 -34.55 14.12
CA ASP A 39 1.80 -33.79 14.22
C ASP A 39 2.46 -33.63 12.85
N ALA A 40 2.47 -34.70 12.05
CA ALA A 40 2.98 -34.61 10.68
C ALA A 40 2.10 -33.71 9.80
N ALA A 41 0.78 -33.69 10.00
CA ALA A 41 -0.10 -32.76 9.29
C ALA A 41 0.16 -31.30 9.69
N LEU A 42 0.30 -31.03 10.99
CA LEU A 42 0.62 -29.71 11.52
C LEU A 42 1.98 -29.22 10.99
N ALA A 43 3.00 -30.07 11.00
CA ALA A 43 4.34 -29.73 10.48
C ALA A 43 4.30 -29.40 8.99
N ARG A 44 3.60 -30.21 8.17
CA ARG A 44 3.42 -29.93 6.73
C ARG A 44 2.70 -28.61 6.48
N THR A 45 1.63 -28.32 7.23
CA THR A 45 0.91 -27.04 7.12
C THR A 45 1.81 -25.87 7.51
N ALA A 46 2.58 -26.00 8.59
CA ALA A 46 3.53 -24.97 9.01
C ALA A 46 4.60 -24.72 7.94
N ASP A 47 5.14 -25.77 7.31
CA ASP A 47 6.14 -25.64 6.26
C ASP A 47 5.58 -24.98 4.99
N GLN A 48 4.35 -25.30 4.61
CA GLN A 48 3.65 -24.61 3.51
C GLN A 48 3.52 -23.11 3.77
N TRP A 49 3.13 -22.71 4.99
CA TRP A 49 3.06 -21.30 5.37
C TRP A 49 4.44 -20.65 5.43
N ARG A 50 5.47 -21.31 5.98
CA ARG A 50 6.85 -20.79 5.98
C ARG A 50 7.35 -20.54 4.56
N GLN A 51 7.10 -21.46 3.63
CA GLN A 51 7.47 -21.29 2.23
C GLN A 51 6.72 -20.11 1.60
N ARG A 52 5.40 -20.03 1.80
CA ARG A 52 4.55 -19.02 1.18
C ARG A 52 4.82 -17.60 1.70
N LEU A 53 5.10 -17.46 3.00
CA LEU A 53 5.40 -16.18 3.65
C LEU A 53 6.89 -15.81 3.62
N GLY A 54 7.75 -16.72 3.17
CA GLY A 54 9.20 -16.62 3.22
C GLY A 54 9.89 -16.27 1.89
N SER A 55 9.13 -15.95 0.84
CA SER A 55 9.67 -15.61 -0.49
C SER A 55 10.63 -14.41 -0.48
N VAL A 56 10.43 -13.48 0.45
CA VAL A 56 11.35 -12.38 0.73
C VAL A 56 11.94 -12.59 2.11
N LEU A 57 13.27 -12.72 2.19
CA LEU A 57 13.96 -12.86 3.47
C LEU A 57 14.29 -11.46 3.99
N ILE A 58 13.85 -11.18 5.22
CA ILE A 58 14.15 -9.93 5.92
C ILE A 58 14.74 -10.28 7.29
N GLN A 59 15.96 -9.83 7.51
CA GLN A 59 16.68 -9.92 8.77
C GLN A 59 16.93 -8.50 9.27
N VAL A 60 16.65 -8.26 10.54
CA VAL A 60 16.76 -6.97 11.20
C VAL A 60 17.35 -7.17 12.60
N PRO A 61 17.83 -6.11 13.28
CA PRO A 61 18.25 -6.23 14.67
C PRO A 61 17.09 -6.74 15.56
N PRO A 62 17.37 -7.44 16.68
CA PRO A 62 16.32 -7.98 17.55
C PRO A 62 15.29 -6.95 18.01
N ALA A 63 15.72 -5.71 18.25
CA ALA A 63 14.84 -4.59 18.63
C ALA A 63 13.80 -4.19 17.56
N LYS A 64 13.96 -4.67 16.32
CA LYS A 64 13.06 -4.40 15.18
C LYS A 64 12.32 -5.65 14.71
N GLN A 65 12.51 -6.80 15.36
CA GLN A 65 11.95 -8.08 14.94
C GLN A 65 10.42 -8.05 14.84
N GLU A 66 9.75 -7.31 15.73
CA GLU A 66 8.29 -7.19 15.72
C GLU A 66 7.72 -6.63 14.41
N VAL A 67 8.49 -5.78 13.70
CA VAL A 67 8.07 -5.22 12.41
C VAL A 67 8.00 -6.33 11.36
N VAL A 68 9.00 -7.20 11.33
CA VAL A 68 9.09 -8.31 10.39
C VAL A 68 8.07 -9.41 10.73
N ASP A 69 7.88 -9.70 12.01
CA ASP A 69 6.89 -10.71 12.44
C ASP A 69 5.46 -10.25 12.09
N THR A 70 5.18 -8.96 12.27
CA THR A 70 3.89 -8.38 11.86
C THR A 70 3.71 -8.37 10.36
N LEU A 71 4.78 -8.17 9.59
CA LEU A 71 4.72 -8.21 8.13
C LEU A 71 4.34 -9.60 7.65
N ARG A 72 4.88 -10.65 8.27
CA ARG A 72 4.53 -12.03 7.97
C ARG A 72 3.07 -12.34 8.34
N THR A 73 2.60 -11.88 9.50
CA THR A 73 1.19 -12.05 9.90
C THR A 73 0.25 -11.29 8.96
N ALA A 74 0.55 -10.03 8.64
CA ALA A 74 -0.23 -9.21 7.72
C ALA A 74 -0.35 -9.87 6.33
N LEU A 75 0.73 -10.47 5.81
CA LEU A 75 0.67 -11.22 4.55
C LEU A 75 -0.22 -12.46 4.69
N ALA A 76 -0.18 -13.17 5.83
CA ALA A 76 -1.08 -14.29 6.09
C ALA A 76 -2.54 -13.85 6.16
N ASP A 77 -2.84 -12.73 6.82
CA ASP A 77 -4.19 -12.17 6.94
C ASP A 77 -4.80 -11.85 5.58
N ILE A 78 -4.02 -11.25 4.66
CA ILE A 78 -4.43 -11.04 3.27
C ILE A 78 -4.78 -12.37 2.60
N LEU A 79 -3.99 -13.42 2.80
CA LEU A 79 -4.18 -14.70 2.13
C LEU A 79 -5.35 -15.51 2.71
N ILE A 80 -5.59 -15.43 4.02
CA ILE A 80 -6.64 -16.16 4.74
C ILE A 80 -8.01 -15.49 4.55
N SER A 81 -8.05 -14.16 4.43
CA SER A 81 -9.32 -13.41 4.28
C SER A 81 -9.94 -13.53 2.88
N ARG A 82 -9.27 -14.23 1.97
CA ARG A 82 -9.75 -14.46 0.60
C ARG A 82 -10.92 -15.43 0.54
N ASP A 83 -11.74 -15.25 -0.49
CA ASP A 83 -12.78 -16.20 -0.89
C ASP A 83 -12.58 -16.57 -2.36
N GLY A 84 -11.89 -17.69 -2.59
CA GLY A 84 -11.40 -18.05 -3.92
C GLY A 84 -10.49 -16.95 -4.52
N PRO A 85 -10.83 -16.36 -5.69
CA PRO A 85 -10.05 -15.26 -6.27
C PRO A 85 -10.32 -13.91 -5.60
N ALA A 86 -11.40 -13.76 -4.84
CA ALA A 86 -11.81 -12.50 -4.24
C ALA A 86 -10.85 -12.09 -3.11
N LEU A 87 -10.22 -10.92 -3.24
CA LEU A 87 -9.51 -10.26 -2.15
C LEU A 87 -10.54 -9.44 -1.36
N LYS A 88 -10.67 -9.71 -0.06
CA LYS A 88 -11.63 -9.03 0.81
C LYS A 88 -10.88 -8.38 1.98
N PRO A 89 -11.21 -7.13 2.35
CA PRO A 89 -10.62 -6.45 3.50
C PRO A 89 -11.06 -7.10 4.82
N GLY A 90 -12.22 -7.77 4.85
CA GLY A 90 -12.77 -8.42 6.02
C GLY A 90 -13.62 -9.63 5.65
N THR A 91 -13.82 -10.54 6.61
CA THR A 91 -14.61 -11.76 6.40
C THR A 91 -16.03 -11.65 6.97
N ARG A 92 -16.34 -10.55 7.67
CA ARG A 92 -17.63 -10.29 8.31
C ARG A 92 -18.23 -8.97 7.86
N SER A 93 -17.87 -7.87 8.53
CA SER A 93 -18.45 -6.54 8.30
C SER A 93 -18.17 -6.05 6.88
N TYR A 94 -17.01 -6.44 6.34
CA TYR A 94 -16.57 -6.11 4.99
C TYR A 94 -16.45 -7.32 4.06
N ASN A 95 -17.44 -8.22 4.09
CA ASN A 95 -17.48 -9.40 3.22
C ASN A 95 -17.84 -9.06 1.75
N ARG A 96 -17.08 -8.16 1.13
CA ARG A 96 -17.14 -7.75 -0.28
C ARG A 96 -15.72 -7.51 -0.79
N SER A 97 -15.53 -7.48 -2.10
CA SER A 97 -14.25 -7.14 -2.72
C SER A 97 -14.33 -5.75 -3.33
N TRP A 98 -13.86 -4.72 -2.63
CA TRP A 98 -13.65 -3.42 -3.26
C TRP A 98 -12.39 -3.44 -4.14
N ILE A 99 -12.45 -2.78 -5.28
CA ILE A 99 -11.28 -2.72 -6.18
C ILE A 99 -10.12 -1.94 -5.55
N ARG A 100 -10.38 -0.91 -4.75
CA ARG A 100 -9.37 -0.19 -3.97
C ARG A 100 -8.54 -1.11 -3.07
N ASP A 101 -9.22 -1.93 -2.27
CA ASP A 101 -8.59 -2.84 -1.33
C ASP A 101 -7.80 -3.88 -2.12
N GLY A 102 -8.43 -4.43 -3.16
CA GLY A 102 -7.81 -5.41 -4.03
C GLY A 102 -6.56 -4.91 -4.73
N ALA A 103 -6.53 -3.66 -5.19
CA ALA A 103 -5.36 -3.04 -5.82
C ALA A 103 -4.21 -2.88 -4.81
N MET A 104 -4.50 -2.39 -3.60
CA MET A 104 -3.49 -2.19 -2.55
C MET A 104 -2.98 -3.51 -1.94
N MET A 105 -3.88 -4.46 -1.70
CA MET A 105 -3.53 -5.83 -1.29
C MET A 105 -2.70 -6.53 -2.36
N SER A 106 -3.01 -6.32 -3.65
CA SER A 106 -2.21 -6.85 -4.75
C SER A 106 -0.81 -6.23 -4.80
N ASP A 107 -0.66 -4.93 -4.60
CA ASP A 107 0.66 -4.30 -4.49
C ASP A 107 1.50 -4.92 -3.35
N ALA A 108 0.89 -5.16 -2.19
CA ALA A 108 1.55 -5.83 -1.07
C ALA A 108 1.99 -7.27 -1.40
N LEU A 109 1.09 -8.04 -2.03
CA LEU A 109 1.36 -9.41 -2.47
C LEU A 109 2.50 -9.47 -3.50
N LEU A 110 2.48 -8.58 -4.50
CA LEU A 110 3.49 -8.49 -5.55
C LEU A 110 4.88 -8.15 -5.01
N ARG A 111 4.97 -7.17 -4.08
CA ARG A 111 6.23 -6.79 -3.42
C ARG A 111 6.86 -7.94 -2.63
N LEU A 112 6.04 -8.85 -2.11
CA LEU A 112 6.46 -10.04 -1.38
C LEU A 112 6.58 -11.30 -2.26
N GLY A 113 6.42 -11.16 -3.58
CA GLY A 113 6.59 -12.24 -4.55
C GLY A 113 5.47 -13.29 -4.55
N VAL A 114 4.28 -12.94 -4.03
CA VAL A 114 3.11 -13.82 -3.98
C VAL A 114 2.12 -13.41 -5.09
N ASN A 115 2.43 -13.77 -6.34
CA ASN A 115 1.74 -13.22 -7.51
C ASN A 115 0.38 -13.87 -7.80
N ASP A 116 0.24 -15.18 -7.63
CA ASP A 116 -0.95 -15.94 -8.06
C ASP A 116 -2.27 -15.39 -7.50
N PRO A 117 -2.39 -14.99 -6.22
CA PRO A 117 -3.60 -14.38 -5.70
C PRO A 117 -4.02 -13.10 -6.42
N ALA A 118 -3.05 -12.23 -6.75
CA ALA A 118 -3.31 -10.97 -7.43
C ALA A 118 -3.72 -11.20 -8.90
N ILE A 119 -3.10 -12.18 -9.58
CA ILE A 119 -3.49 -12.58 -10.95
C ILE A 119 -4.92 -13.13 -10.95
N ALA A 120 -5.22 -14.06 -10.04
CA ALA A 120 -6.56 -14.64 -9.92
C ALA A 120 -7.63 -13.58 -9.62
N PHE A 121 -7.30 -12.62 -8.75
CA PHE A 121 -8.18 -11.49 -8.44
C PHE A 121 -8.46 -10.63 -9.67
N ALA A 122 -7.43 -10.22 -10.42
CA ALA A 122 -7.61 -9.41 -11.62
C ALA A 122 -8.43 -10.12 -12.71
N ASP A 123 -8.20 -11.42 -12.91
CA ASP A 123 -8.96 -12.23 -13.85
C ASP A 123 -10.44 -12.31 -13.49
N TRP A 124 -10.74 -12.54 -12.21
CA TRP A 124 -12.10 -12.60 -11.69
C TRP A 124 -12.79 -11.24 -11.70
N TYR A 125 -12.15 -10.20 -11.17
CA TYR A 125 -12.71 -8.84 -11.10
C TYR A 125 -12.98 -8.28 -12.50
N GLY A 126 -12.09 -8.57 -13.45
CA GLY A 126 -12.24 -8.23 -14.86
C GLY A 126 -13.51 -8.80 -15.51
N GLY A 127 -14.07 -9.88 -14.97
CA GLY A 127 -15.34 -10.46 -15.41
C GLY A 127 -16.59 -9.69 -14.98
N HIS A 128 -16.45 -8.70 -14.09
CA HIS A 128 -17.55 -7.93 -13.49
C HIS A 128 -17.66 -6.49 -13.98
N LEU A 129 -16.81 -6.06 -14.92
CA LEU A 129 -16.93 -4.74 -15.55
C LEU A 129 -18.27 -4.60 -16.27
N PHE A 130 -18.86 -3.40 -16.20
CA PHE A 130 -20.05 -3.10 -16.97
C PHE A 130 -19.71 -2.95 -18.47
N ALA A 131 -20.70 -3.20 -19.33
CA ALA A 131 -20.52 -3.20 -20.79
C ALA A 131 -19.98 -1.86 -21.37
N ASN A 132 -20.19 -0.74 -20.67
CA ASN A 132 -19.70 0.58 -21.06
C ASN A 132 -18.27 0.87 -20.58
N GLY A 133 -17.60 -0.08 -19.94
CA GLY A 133 -16.26 0.08 -19.37
C GLY A 133 -16.25 0.58 -17.92
N LYS A 134 -17.41 0.90 -17.32
CA LYS A 134 -17.45 1.24 -15.89
C LYS A 134 -16.91 0.08 -15.06
N VAL A 135 -16.03 0.40 -14.13
CA VAL A 135 -15.55 -0.54 -13.11
C VAL A 135 -16.47 -0.45 -11.90
N PRO A 136 -17.02 -1.56 -11.38
CA PRO A 136 -17.79 -1.53 -10.13
C PRO A 136 -16.89 -1.18 -8.95
N CYS A 137 -17.43 -0.47 -7.95
CA CYS A 137 -16.67 -0.12 -6.76
C CYS A 137 -16.34 -1.35 -5.91
N CYS A 138 -17.28 -2.29 -5.83
CA CYS A 138 -17.05 -3.60 -5.24
C CYS A 138 -17.84 -4.70 -5.94
N VAL A 139 -17.46 -5.93 -5.67
CA VAL A 139 -18.18 -7.15 -6.06
C VAL A 139 -18.48 -7.96 -4.80
N ASP A 140 -19.74 -8.36 -4.63
CA ASP A 140 -20.16 -9.27 -3.56
C ASP A 140 -21.06 -10.40 -4.09
N PHE A 141 -21.71 -11.14 -3.20
CA PHE A 141 -22.59 -12.26 -3.57
C PHE A 141 -23.78 -11.84 -4.46
N ARG A 142 -24.13 -10.55 -4.50
CA ARG A 142 -25.17 -9.95 -5.35
C ARG A 142 -24.64 -9.58 -6.74
N GLY A 143 -23.32 -9.60 -6.93
CA GLY A 143 -22.63 -9.23 -8.16
C GLY A 143 -21.93 -7.87 -8.08
N ALA A 144 -21.75 -7.24 -9.23
CA ALA A 144 -21.09 -5.95 -9.39
C ALA A 144 -21.95 -4.80 -8.84
N ASP A 145 -21.41 -4.02 -7.89
CA ASP A 145 -22.08 -2.85 -7.34
C ASP A 145 -21.94 -1.64 -8.29
N PRO A 146 -23.04 -1.04 -8.77
CA PRO A 146 -22.99 0.09 -9.70
C PRO A 146 -22.84 1.45 -9.00
N VAL A 147 -22.72 1.52 -7.68
CA VAL A 147 -22.55 2.79 -6.95
C VAL A 147 -21.34 3.57 -7.50
N PRO A 148 -21.46 4.90 -7.73
CA PRO A 148 -20.32 5.71 -8.15
C PRO A 148 -19.29 5.88 -7.04
N GLU A 149 -18.14 5.23 -7.24
CA GLU A 149 -16.85 5.55 -6.62
C GLU A 149 -15.86 5.66 -7.79
N ASN A 150 -15.40 6.87 -8.08
CA ASN A 150 -14.76 7.14 -9.38
C ASN A 150 -13.27 6.76 -9.42
N ASP A 151 -12.63 6.54 -8.25
CA ASP A 151 -11.33 5.90 -8.04
C ASP A 151 -11.20 4.53 -8.72
N SER A 152 -12.30 3.76 -8.71
CA SER A 152 -12.35 2.35 -9.10
C SER A 152 -11.74 2.03 -10.47
N HIS A 153 -11.89 2.95 -11.43
CA HIS A 153 -11.34 2.79 -12.78
C HIS A 153 -9.83 2.84 -12.77
N GLY A 154 -9.27 3.80 -12.04
CA GLY A 154 -7.84 3.99 -11.90
C GLY A 154 -7.18 2.83 -11.20
N GLU A 155 -7.80 2.34 -10.13
CA GLU A 155 -7.34 1.20 -9.33
C GLU A 155 -7.29 -0.10 -10.14
N TYR A 156 -8.32 -0.39 -10.93
CA TYR A 156 -8.33 -1.57 -11.81
C TYR A 156 -7.23 -1.49 -12.88
N ILE A 157 -7.04 -0.34 -13.51
CA ILE A 157 -5.98 -0.17 -14.51
C ILE A 157 -4.60 -0.28 -13.87
N HIS A 158 -4.40 0.32 -12.70
CA HIS A 158 -3.17 0.24 -11.92
C HIS A 158 -2.84 -1.21 -11.58
N LEU A 159 -3.79 -1.99 -11.05
CA LEU A 159 -3.63 -3.41 -10.76
C LEU A 159 -3.07 -4.18 -11.95
N LEU A 160 -3.66 -4.02 -13.14
CA LEU A 160 -3.22 -4.71 -14.35
C LEU A 160 -1.81 -4.31 -14.79
N ALA A 161 -1.47 -3.02 -14.70
CA ALA A 161 -0.13 -2.54 -15.01
C ALA A 161 0.91 -3.08 -14.00
N GLN A 162 0.57 -3.12 -12.72
CA GLN A 162 1.43 -3.66 -11.67
C GLN A 162 1.69 -5.16 -11.85
N LEU A 163 0.67 -5.94 -12.21
CA LEU A 163 0.87 -7.37 -12.53
C LEU A 163 1.96 -7.53 -13.59
N HIS A 164 1.92 -6.77 -14.69
CA HIS A 164 2.97 -6.83 -15.71
C HIS A 164 4.33 -6.37 -15.19
N ARG A 165 4.41 -5.25 -14.45
CA ARG A 165 5.68 -4.75 -13.90
C ARG A 165 6.40 -5.77 -13.01
N TYR A 166 5.65 -6.56 -12.25
CA TYR A 166 6.21 -7.55 -11.32
C TYR A 166 6.39 -8.96 -11.91
N THR A 167 5.64 -9.32 -12.95
CA THR A 167 5.69 -10.66 -13.56
C THR A 167 6.44 -10.70 -14.90
N GLY A 168 6.47 -9.57 -15.62
CA GLY A 168 6.92 -9.51 -17.01
C GLY A 168 5.98 -10.20 -18.01
N ASP A 169 4.78 -10.61 -17.60
CA ASP A 169 3.87 -11.39 -18.44
C ASP A 169 3.10 -10.50 -19.43
N THR A 170 3.70 -10.27 -20.60
CA THR A 170 3.08 -9.51 -21.70
C THR A 170 1.81 -10.17 -22.23
N ALA A 171 1.68 -11.50 -22.14
CA ALA A 171 0.49 -12.20 -22.61
C ALA A 171 -0.71 -11.95 -21.68
N LEU A 172 -0.49 -11.96 -20.36
CA LEU A 172 -1.47 -11.58 -19.36
C LEU A 172 -1.93 -10.13 -19.56
N LEU A 173 -0.99 -9.20 -19.78
CA LEU A 173 -1.31 -7.80 -20.04
C LEU A 173 -2.12 -7.64 -21.34
N ALA A 174 -1.71 -8.32 -22.41
CA ALA A 174 -2.41 -8.29 -23.69
C ALA A 174 -3.85 -8.83 -23.58
N ARG A 175 -4.07 -9.88 -22.78
CA ARG A 175 -5.40 -10.46 -22.51
C ARG A 175 -6.35 -9.46 -21.85
N HIS A 176 -5.84 -8.56 -21.02
CA HIS A 176 -6.63 -7.57 -20.29
C HIS A 176 -6.77 -6.22 -21.00
N TRP A 177 -6.05 -6.01 -22.11
CA TRP A 177 -5.98 -4.72 -22.81
C TRP A 177 -7.35 -4.10 -23.11
N ASP A 178 -8.29 -4.88 -23.68
CA ASP A 178 -9.58 -4.33 -24.11
C ASP A 178 -10.41 -3.83 -22.92
N ARG A 179 -10.38 -4.54 -21.78
CA ARG A 179 -11.05 -4.14 -20.54
C ARG A 179 -10.38 -2.92 -19.92
N LEU A 180 -9.05 -2.91 -19.91
CA LEU A 180 -8.24 -1.79 -19.43
C LEU A 180 -8.55 -0.51 -20.23
N ASP A 181 -8.53 -0.56 -21.56
CA ASP A 181 -8.84 0.60 -22.40
C ASP A 181 -10.32 1.03 -22.28
N ALA A 182 -11.25 0.08 -22.10
CA ALA A 182 -12.65 0.41 -21.83
C ALA A 182 -12.81 1.20 -20.51
N ALA A 183 -12.17 0.76 -19.43
CA ALA A 183 -12.15 1.49 -18.16
C ALA A 183 -11.54 2.88 -18.31
N ARG A 184 -10.41 2.98 -19.04
CA ARG A 184 -9.76 4.27 -19.32
C ARG A 184 -10.69 5.22 -20.09
N ARG A 185 -11.37 4.75 -21.14
CA ARG A 185 -12.31 5.57 -21.93
C ARG A 185 -13.50 6.03 -21.12
N TYR A 186 -14.04 5.17 -20.25
CA TYR A 186 -15.13 5.55 -19.34
C TYR A 186 -14.67 6.67 -18.39
N MET A 187 -13.53 6.48 -17.73
CA MET A 187 -12.90 7.47 -16.86
C MET A 187 -12.59 8.80 -17.58
N ASP A 188 -12.11 8.73 -18.82
CA ASP A 188 -11.87 9.91 -19.66
C ASP A 188 -13.18 10.68 -19.91
N GLY A 189 -14.28 9.98 -20.19
CA GLY A 189 -15.60 10.59 -20.32
C GLY A 189 -16.06 11.31 -19.05
N LEU A 190 -15.80 10.72 -17.87
CA LEU A 190 -16.13 11.33 -16.58
C LEU A 190 -15.40 12.67 -16.39
N ARG A 191 -14.06 12.71 -16.52
CA ARG A 191 -13.32 13.97 -16.32
C ARG A 191 -13.66 15.02 -17.37
N LEU A 192 -13.95 14.61 -18.61
CA LEU A 192 -14.34 15.53 -19.68
C LEU A 192 -15.71 16.17 -19.40
N SER A 193 -16.60 15.47 -18.69
CA SER A 193 -17.90 16.03 -18.28
C SER A 193 -17.77 17.21 -17.30
N GLU A 194 -16.65 17.31 -16.59
CA GLU A 194 -16.35 18.40 -15.66
C GLU A 194 -15.52 19.52 -16.29
N ARG A 195 -15.15 19.41 -17.58
CA ARG A 195 -14.49 20.47 -18.35
C ARG A 195 -15.52 21.38 -19.03
N THR A 196 -16.28 22.12 -18.23
CA THR A 196 -17.36 22.99 -18.72
C THR A 196 -17.06 24.46 -18.47
N ALA A 197 -17.70 25.36 -19.23
CA ALA A 197 -17.65 26.80 -18.98
C ALA A 197 -18.15 27.19 -17.57
N VAL A 198 -19.08 26.41 -17.00
CA VAL A 198 -19.58 26.61 -15.64
C VAL A 198 -18.48 26.38 -14.60
N ASN A 199 -17.67 25.33 -14.78
CA ASN A 199 -16.54 25.05 -13.88
C ASN A 199 -15.32 25.96 -14.14
N GLN A 200 -15.34 26.82 -15.15
CA GLN A 200 -14.30 27.83 -15.36
C GLN A 200 -14.54 29.13 -14.57
N THR A 201 -15.68 29.25 -13.88
CA THR A 201 -15.97 30.41 -13.04
C THR A 201 -15.10 30.40 -11.77
N PRO A 202 -14.73 31.57 -11.20
CA PRO A 202 -13.84 31.64 -10.03
C PRO A 202 -14.30 30.79 -8.84
N ASP A 203 -15.61 30.69 -8.60
CA ASP A 203 -16.18 29.94 -7.47
C ASP A 203 -16.30 28.43 -7.73
N ARG A 204 -15.96 27.96 -8.94
CA ARG A 204 -16.05 26.55 -9.33
C ARG A 204 -14.79 26.02 -9.98
N GLN A 205 -13.74 26.84 -10.08
CA GLN A 205 -12.48 26.49 -10.72
C GLN A 205 -11.85 25.24 -10.10
N MET A 206 -12.05 25.02 -8.80
CA MET A 206 -11.57 23.84 -8.09
C MET A 206 -12.27 22.52 -8.47
N LEU A 207 -13.27 22.57 -9.35
CA LEU A 207 -14.03 21.41 -9.84
C LEU A 207 -13.68 21.08 -11.30
N TYR A 208 -12.91 21.94 -11.97
CA TYR A 208 -12.71 21.88 -13.41
C TYR A 208 -11.82 20.70 -13.83
N GLY A 209 -12.36 19.83 -14.69
CA GLY A 209 -11.60 18.71 -15.29
C GLY A 209 -11.24 17.57 -14.34
N LEU A 210 -11.79 17.58 -13.12
CA LEU A 210 -11.68 16.48 -12.16
C LEU A 210 -12.66 15.35 -12.48
N LEU A 211 -12.52 14.21 -11.82
CA LEU A 211 -13.59 13.23 -11.76
C LEU A 211 -14.80 13.81 -11.02
N PRO A 212 -16.04 13.50 -11.48
CA PRO A 212 -17.25 14.08 -10.90
C PRO A 212 -17.49 13.57 -9.47
N PRO A 213 -18.41 14.20 -8.72
CA PRO A 213 -18.70 13.80 -7.35
C PRO A 213 -19.06 12.34 -7.20
N SER A 214 -18.44 11.69 -6.21
CA SER A 214 -18.71 10.30 -5.85
C SER A 214 -18.72 10.15 -4.33
N ILE A 215 -19.14 8.98 -3.81
CA ILE A 215 -19.04 8.70 -2.38
C ILE A 215 -17.63 8.26 -1.95
N SER A 216 -16.69 8.20 -2.91
CA SER A 216 -15.24 7.94 -2.84
C SER A 216 -14.75 7.34 -1.53
N HIS A 217 -14.31 6.08 -1.59
CA HIS A 217 -13.72 5.43 -0.44
C HIS A 217 -14.67 5.39 0.79
N GLU A 218 -15.99 5.41 0.54
CA GLU A 218 -17.05 5.54 1.54
C GLU A 218 -17.02 6.83 2.40
N ALA A 219 -15.99 7.67 2.25
CA ALA A 219 -15.74 8.85 3.08
C ALA A 219 -16.81 9.94 2.89
N TYR A 220 -17.46 9.96 1.72
CA TYR A 220 -18.44 10.99 1.35
C TYR A 220 -19.85 10.43 1.15
N SER A 221 -20.19 9.32 1.82
CA SER A 221 -21.51 8.69 1.74
C SER A 221 -22.67 9.63 2.14
N ALA A 222 -22.42 10.61 3.01
CA ALA A 222 -23.43 11.61 3.40
C ALA A 222 -23.74 12.61 2.26
N LYS A 223 -22.75 12.94 1.43
CA LYS A 223 -22.88 13.83 0.28
C LYS A 223 -21.66 13.68 -0.62
N ALA A 224 -21.88 13.18 -1.85
CA ALA A 224 -20.83 13.00 -2.84
C ALA A 224 -19.98 14.27 -3.05
N GLN A 225 -18.67 14.11 -3.16
CA GLN A 225 -17.69 15.19 -3.29
C GLN A 225 -16.72 14.98 -4.45
N TYR A 226 -16.10 16.07 -4.91
CA TYR A 226 -14.94 16.03 -5.82
C TYR A 226 -13.69 15.64 -5.02
N SER A 227 -13.50 14.33 -4.88
CA SER A 227 -12.48 13.72 -4.03
C SER A 227 -11.13 13.64 -4.75
N LEU A 228 -10.06 14.17 -4.13
CA LEU A 228 -8.72 14.01 -4.68
C LEU A 228 -8.24 12.55 -4.63
N TRP A 229 -8.82 11.70 -3.78
CA TRP A 229 -8.57 10.26 -3.81
C TRP A 229 -8.92 9.67 -5.19
N ASP A 230 -10.12 10.00 -5.70
CA ASP A 230 -10.57 9.58 -7.03
C ASP A 230 -9.60 10.07 -8.10
N ASP A 231 -9.21 11.34 -8.02
CA ASP A 231 -8.35 11.95 -9.02
C ASP A 231 -6.92 11.39 -9.02
N PHE A 232 -6.32 11.11 -7.85
CA PHE A 232 -4.99 10.51 -7.76
C PHE A 232 -4.98 9.07 -8.29
N TRP A 233 -6.01 8.28 -7.98
CA TRP A 233 -6.16 6.96 -8.59
C TRP A 233 -6.44 7.04 -10.07
N GLY A 234 -7.26 7.99 -10.52
CA GLY A 234 -7.51 8.22 -11.93
C GLY A 234 -6.21 8.54 -12.69
N LEU A 235 -5.33 9.36 -12.11
CA LEU A 235 -4.03 9.66 -12.68
C LEU A 235 -3.10 8.43 -12.71
N ALA A 236 -3.07 7.64 -11.63
CA ALA A 236 -2.35 6.36 -11.62
C ALA A 236 -2.89 5.38 -12.69
N GLY A 237 -4.20 5.42 -12.95
CA GLY A 237 -4.84 4.70 -14.05
C GLY A 237 -4.34 5.15 -15.42
N TYR A 238 -4.21 6.44 -15.66
CA TYR A 238 -3.61 6.95 -16.90
C TYR A 238 -2.15 6.53 -17.06
N ASP A 239 -1.36 6.57 -15.98
CA ASP A 239 0.02 6.09 -15.99
C ASP A 239 0.10 4.58 -16.32
N GLY A 240 -0.76 3.78 -15.71
CA GLY A 240 -0.88 2.35 -15.99
C GLY A 240 -1.32 2.06 -17.43
N ALA A 241 -2.28 2.82 -17.96
CA ALA A 241 -2.75 2.66 -19.32
C ALA A 241 -1.70 3.08 -20.36
N LEU A 242 -0.97 4.17 -20.11
CA LEU A 242 0.12 4.60 -20.98
C LEU A 242 1.22 3.53 -21.01
N TYR A 243 1.63 3.05 -19.84
CA TYR A 243 2.60 1.97 -19.71
C TYR A 243 2.16 0.73 -20.51
N ALA A 244 0.91 0.28 -20.32
CA ALA A 244 0.38 -0.87 -21.02
C ALA A 244 0.34 -0.65 -22.55
N ALA A 245 -0.07 0.54 -22.99
CA ALA A 245 -0.11 0.89 -24.40
C ALA A 245 1.28 0.87 -25.05
N GLN A 246 2.30 1.37 -24.35
CA GLN A 246 3.68 1.37 -24.82
C GLN A 246 4.25 -0.06 -24.91
N VAL A 247 4.08 -0.85 -23.86
CA VAL A 247 4.53 -2.26 -23.82
C VAL A 247 3.90 -3.08 -24.95
N LEU A 248 2.60 -2.87 -25.21
CA LEU A 248 1.86 -3.62 -26.23
C LEU A 248 1.91 -2.99 -27.64
N GLY A 249 2.65 -1.89 -27.84
CA GLY A 249 2.76 -1.21 -29.13
C GLY A 249 1.42 -0.65 -29.65
N LYS A 250 0.54 -0.21 -28.75
CA LYS A 250 -0.81 0.28 -29.08
C LYS A 250 -0.77 1.71 -29.62
N PRO A 251 -1.49 2.02 -30.72
CA PRO A 251 -1.47 3.35 -31.33
C PRO A 251 -2.03 4.46 -30.43
N GLN A 252 -2.83 4.10 -29.42
CA GLN A 252 -3.42 5.03 -28.47
C GLN A 252 -2.39 5.68 -27.52
N ALA A 253 -1.16 5.16 -27.42
CA ALA A 253 -0.17 5.60 -26.43
C ALA A 253 0.04 7.13 -26.41
N SER A 254 0.16 7.77 -27.56
CA SER A 254 0.35 9.24 -27.63
C SER A 254 -0.88 10.02 -27.14
N ALA A 255 -2.08 9.56 -27.48
CA ALA A 255 -3.32 10.17 -27.01
C ALA A 255 -3.49 10.00 -25.50
N ILE A 256 -3.18 8.81 -24.97
CA ILE A 256 -3.24 8.53 -23.53
C ILE A 256 -2.25 9.41 -22.76
N ALA A 257 -1.03 9.60 -23.29
CA ALA A 257 -0.05 10.52 -22.68
C ALA A 257 -0.56 11.96 -22.60
N ALA A 258 -1.18 12.47 -23.68
CA ALA A 258 -1.76 13.82 -23.68
C ALA A 258 -2.94 13.96 -22.69
N GLN A 259 -3.79 12.92 -22.58
CA GLN A 259 -4.89 12.90 -21.62
C GLN A 259 -4.40 12.88 -20.17
N ARG A 260 -3.40 12.04 -19.88
CA ARG A 260 -2.71 11.99 -18.59
C ARG A 260 -2.17 13.37 -18.21
N ASP A 261 -1.43 14.02 -19.12
CA ASP A 261 -0.79 15.31 -18.83
C ASP A 261 -1.80 16.42 -18.61
N GLN A 262 -2.89 16.42 -19.39
CA GLN A 262 -4.02 17.33 -19.17
C GLN A 262 -4.64 17.11 -17.79
N PHE A 263 -4.94 15.87 -17.43
CA PHE A 263 -5.58 15.54 -16.15
C PHE A 263 -4.67 15.89 -14.96
N ALA A 264 -3.38 15.59 -15.04
CA ALA A 264 -2.40 16.00 -14.03
C ALA A 264 -2.34 17.52 -13.87
N GLY A 265 -2.46 18.28 -14.97
CA GLY A 265 -2.54 19.74 -14.92
C GLY A 265 -3.83 20.24 -14.25
N ASP A 266 -4.97 19.62 -14.57
CA ASP A 266 -6.26 19.95 -13.97
C ASP A 266 -6.26 19.71 -12.44
N ILE A 267 -5.72 18.59 -11.98
CA ILE A 267 -5.59 18.25 -10.56
C ILE A 267 -4.80 19.33 -9.81
N LEU A 268 -3.63 19.72 -10.33
CA LEU A 268 -2.78 20.73 -9.68
C LEU A 268 -3.50 22.09 -9.60
N ASN A 269 -4.11 22.52 -10.69
CA ASN A 269 -4.89 23.76 -10.73
C ASN A 269 -6.07 23.73 -9.77
N ALA A 270 -6.74 22.58 -9.64
CA ALA A 270 -7.87 22.41 -8.76
C ALA A 270 -7.47 22.44 -7.27
N ILE A 271 -6.32 21.86 -6.91
CA ILE A 271 -5.75 21.96 -5.55
C ILE A 271 -5.49 23.41 -5.19
N ASP A 272 -4.82 24.17 -6.07
CA ASP A 272 -4.50 25.57 -5.82
C ASP A 272 -5.77 26.44 -5.73
N ALA A 273 -6.74 26.18 -6.61
CA ALA A 273 -8.03 26.85 -6.59
C ALA A 273 -8.83 26.54 -5.31
N ALA A 274 -8.83 25.28 -4.85
CA ALA A 274 -9.48 24.88 -3.62
C ALA A 274 -8.83 25.54 -2.40
N ALA A 275 -7.49 25.54 -2.34
CA ALA A 275 -6.77 26.17 -1.25
C ALA A 275 -7.12 27.66 -1.13
N LYS A 276 -7.21 28.36 -2.26
CA LYS A 276 -7.65 29.76 -2.31
C LYS A 276 -9.13 29.94 -1.93
N HIS A 277 -10.02 29.13 -2.49
CA HIS A 277 -11.47 29.24 -2.27
C HIS A 277 -11.84 29.04 -0.80
N TRP A 278 -11.27 28.01 -0.17
CA TRP A 278 -11.52 27.66 1.23
C TRP A 278 -10.64 28.41 2.22
N SER A 279 -9.68 29.22 1.73
CA SER A 279 -8.69 29.92 2.56
C SER A 279 -7.92 28.97 3.50
N ILE A 280 -7.47 27.84 2.95
CA ILE A 280 -6.72 26.80 3.67
C ILE A 280 -5.26 26.75 3.21
N ASP A 281 -4.41 26.19 4.05
CA ASP A 281 -2.96 26.11 3.84
C ASP A 281 -2.43 24.67 3.71
N PHE A 282 -3.32 23.73 3.41
CA PHE A 282 -3.05 22.30 3.19
C PHE A 282 -3.76 21.81 1.91
N ILE A 283 -3.39 20.64 1.43
CA ILE A 283 -4.06 19.96 0.31
C ILE A 283 -5.38 19.35 0.83
N PRO A 284 -6.55 19.72 0.30
CA PRO A 284 -7.82 19.23 0.82
C PRO A 284 -8.06 17.76 0.47
N GLY A 285 -8.90 17.06 1.24
CA GLY A 285 -9.39 15.72 0.87
C GLY A 285 -10.29 15.78 -0.36
N ALA A 286 -11.26 16.69 -0.35
CA ALA A 286 -12.09 17.03 -1.49
C ALA A 286 -12.00 18.53 -1.84
N THR A 287 -11.81 18.83 -3.12
CA THR A 287 -11.71 20.22 -3.60
C THR A 287 -13.01 21.01 -3.40
N SER A 288 -14.15 20.30 -3.42
CA SER A 288 -15.49 20.86 -3.19
C SER A 288 -15.85 21.07 -1.71
N LEU A 289 -15.01 20.65 -0.77
CA LEU A 289 -15.28 20.75 0.67
C LEU A 289 -14.18 21.46 1.46
N GLY A 290 -12.93 21.42 0.99
CA GLY A 290 -11.81 22.04 1.70
C GLY A 290 -11.44 21.32 3.00
N ASP A 291 -11.87 20.08 3.16
CA ASP A 291 -11.68 19.26 4.36
C ASP A 291 -10.26 18.69 4.43
N PHE A 292 -9.87 18.24 5.63
CA PHE A 292 -8.52 17.75 5.89
C PHE A 292 -8.46 16.22 5.88
N ASP A 293 -7.82 15.66 4.86
CA ASP A 293 -7.53 14.22 4.75
C ASP A 293 -6.14 13.97 4.15
N ALA A 294 -5.12 14.06 5.02
CA ALA A 294 -3.74 13.76 4.65
C ALA A 294 -3.56 12.28 4.25
N THR A 295 -4.38 11.38 4.78
CA THR A 295 -4.28 9.95 4.50
C THR A 295 -4.65 9.65 3.06
N SER A 296 -5.68 10.30 2.50
CA SER A 296 -5.96 10.24 1.06
C SER A 296 -4.89 10.95 0.21
N THR A 297 -4.35 12.07 0.70
CA THR A 297 -3.27 12.81 0.00
C THR A 297 -2.00 11.99 -0.19
N THR A 298 -1.75 10.95 0.64
CA THR A 298 -0.61 10.05 0.47
C THR A 298 -0.54 9.40 -0.91
N MET A 299 -1.70 9.18 -1.58
CA MET A 299 -1.74 8.57 -2.90
C MET A 299 -1.06 9.42 -3.97
N ALA A 300 -1.09 10.75 -3.86
CA ALA A 300 -0.35 11.63 -4.76
C ALA A 300 1.17 11.35 -4.73
N LEU A 301 1.70 10.90 -3.58
CA LEU A 301 3.13 10.63 -3.40
C LEU A 301 3.51 9.19 -3.72
N GLU A 302 2.60 8.25 -3.49
CA GLU A 302 2.92 6.82 -3.56
C GLU A 302 2.63 6.20 -4.93
N ILE A 303 1.45 6.49 -5.50
CA ILE A 303 0.99 5.83 -6.73
C ILE A 303 1.15 6.71 -7.98
N THR A 304 1.45 8.00 -7.82
CA THR A 304 1.65 8.95 -8.93
C THR A 304 3.04 9.59 -8.91
N ALA A 305 3.39 10.31 -9.97
CA ALA A 305 4.59 11.15 -10.06
C ALA A 305 4.35 12.64 -9.70
N LEU A 306 3.26 12.97 -8.98
CA LEU A 306 2.86 14.36 -8.73
C LEU A 306 3.69 15.11 -7.68
N GLN A 307 4.32 14.42 -6.73
CA GLN A 307 5.01 15.05 -5.58
C GLN A 307 5.82 16.32 -5.92
N PRO A 308 6.76 16.32 -6.89
CA PRO A 308 7.57 17.49 -7.19
C PRO A 308 6.80 18.63 -7.87
N ARG A 309 5.57 18.38 -8.35
CA ARG A 309 4.71 19.35 -9.04
C ARG A 309 3.68 20.00 -8.11
N LEU A 310 3.45 19.44 -6.93
CA LEU A 310 2.56 20.01 -5.92
C LEU A 310 3.14 21.32 -5.36
N ASP A 311 2.29 22.23 -4.88
CA ASP A 311 2.73 23.34 -4.03
C ASP A 311 3.39 22.75 -2.77
N GLN A 312 4.70 22.97 -2.64
CA GLN A 312 5.50 22.37 -1.57
C GLN A 312 5.09 22.90 -0.18
N ARG A 313 4.58 24.13 -0.08
CA ARG A 313 4.09 24.68 1.19
C ARG A 313 2.80 23.95 1.59
N LEU A 314 1.84 23.79 0.69
CA LEU A 314 0.61 23.03 0.98
C LEU A 314 0.95 21.58 1.36
N LEU A 315 1.87 20.96 0.62
CA LEU A 315 2.31 19.59 0.88
C LEU A 315 2.93 19.43 2.27
N HIS A 316 3.93 20.25 2.62
CA HIS A 316 4.58 20.18 3.92
C HIS A 316 3.60 20.48 5.06
N ASN A 317 2.75 21.51 4.91
CA ASN A 317 1.73 21.84 5.92
C ASN A 317 0.73 20.72 6.16
N THR A 318 0.33 19.99 5.11
CA THR A 318 -0.58 18.84 5.19
C THR A 318 -0.02 17.77 6.13
N PHE A 319 1.23 17.36 5.89
CA PHE A 319 1.85 16.30 6.66
C PHE A 319 2.36 16.77 8.04
N ASP A 320 2.77 18.03 8.19
CA ASP A 320 3.06 18.61 9.51
C ASP A 320 1.82 18.69 10.39
N ARG A 321 0.67 19.01 9.81
CA ARG A 321 -0.63 18.98 10.52
C ARG A 321 -1.00 17.55 10.91
N GLN A 322 -0.84 16.58 10.01
CA GLN A 322 -1.14 15.17 10.32
C GLN A 322 -0.22 14.61 11.40
N TRP A 323 1.09 14.90 11.33
CA TRP A 323 2.06 14.54 12.37
C TRP A 323 1.63 15.06 13.74
N ARG A 324 1.28 16.35 13.85
CA ARG A 324 0.80 16.94 15.10
C ARG A 324 -0.49 16.28 15.58
N ARG A 325 -1.45 16.03 14.69
CA ARG A 325 -2.71 15.36 15.01
C ARG A 325 -2.47 13.99 15.65
N VAL A 326 -1.66 13.14 15.01
CA VAL A 326 -1.38 11.78 15.50
C VAL A 326 -0.59 11.81 16.81
N THR A 327 0.49 12.59 16.88
CA THR A 327 1.35 12.64 18.08
C THR A 327 0.66 13.24 19.31
N SER A 328 -0.31 14.15 19.10
CA SER A 328 -1.10 14.72 20.20
C SER A 328 -1.96 13.69 20.93
N ARG A 329 -2.29 12.54 20.31
CA ARG A 329 -3.13 11.49 20.91
C ARG A 329 -2.56 10.90 22.19
N ALA A 330 -1.24 10.94 22.36
CA ALA A 330 -0.56 10.44 23.55
C ALA A 330 -0.84 11.30 24.80
N THR A 331 -1.19 12.58 24.63
CA THR A 331 -1.40 13.54 25.72
C THR A 331 -2.79 14.18 25.71
N SER A 332 -3.57 13.99 24.63
CA SER A 332 -4.91 14.54 24.46
C SER A 332 -6.00 13.48 24.62
N THR A 333 -7.13 13.89 25.19
CA THR A 333 -8.38 13.13 25.24
C THR A 333 -9.40 13.57 24.19
N ASP A 334 -9.07 14.56 23.37
CA ASP A 334 -9.96 15.19 22.39
C ASP A 334 -10.02 14.39 21.07
N TRP A 335 -10.07 13.07 21.18
CA TRP A 335 -10.24 12.15 20.07
C TRP A 335 -10.95 10.88 20.55
N ASP A 336 -11.82 10.35 19.70
CA ASP A 336 -12.62 9.16 20.02
C ASP A 336 -12.04 7.89 19.40
N ASP A 337 -11.63 7.96 18.14
CA ASP A 337 -10.96 6.92 17.37
C ASP A 337 -10.13 7.47 16.20
N TYR A 338 -9.42 6.56 15.55
CA TYR A 338 -8.84 6.73 14.23
C TYR A 338 -8.87 5.40 13.46
N THR A 339 -8.69 5.47 12.15
CA THR A 339 -8.54 4.28 11.30
C THR A 339 -7.06 3.99 11.04
N PRO A 340 -6.55 2.76 11.23
CA PRO A 340 -5.17 2.41 10.92
C PRO A 340 -4.74 2.57 9.46
N TYR A 341 -5.67 2.92 8.56
CA TYR A 341 -5.35 3.49 7.24
C TYR A 341 -4.33 4.63 7.29
N GLU A 342 -4.23 5.32 8.43
CA GLU A 342 -3.20 6.33 8.67
C GLU A 342 -1.75 5.78 8.62
N LEU A 343 -1.54 4.45 8.60
CA LEU A 343 -0.25 3.80 8.34
C LEU A 343 0.40 4.31 7.05
N ARG A 344 -0.38 4.69 6.04
CA ARG A 344 0.11 5.30 4.79
C ARG A 344 0.93 6.57 5.02
N ASN A 345 0.69 7.29 6.12
CA ASN A 345 1.46 8.47 6.47
C ASN A 345 2.93 8.16 6.81
N VAL A 346 3.25 6.92 7.19
CA VAL A 346 4.65 6.47 7.37
C VAL A 346 5.40 6.62 6.05
N SER A 347 4.86 6.08 4.96
CA SER A 347 5.44 6.18 3.61
C SER A 347 5.53 7.63 3.10
N ALA A 348 4.54 8.47 3.42
CA ALA A 348 4.58 9.89 3.07
C ALA A 348 5.72 10.64 3.80
N MET A 349 5.90 10.39 5.10
CA MET A 349 7.00 10.99 5.86
C MET A 349 8.37 10.62 5.29
N LEU A 350 8.55 9.38 4.83
CA LEU A 350 9.78 8.94 4.17
C LEU A 350 10.04 9.72 2.86
N ARG A 351 9.01 9.87 2.02
CA ARG A 351 9.08 10.63 0.75
C ARG A 351 9.34 12.12 0.95
N LEU A 352 8.99 12.66 2.12
CA LEU A 352 9.28 14.03 2.53
C LEU A 352 10.62 14.19 3.26
N GLY A 353 11.44 13.13 3.34
CA GLY A 353 12.75 13.17 4.00
C GLY A 353 12.67 13.27 5.53
N GLN A 354 11.61 12.72 6.14
CA GLN A 354 11.35 12.78 7.58
C GLN A 354 11.41 11.37 8.22
N PRO A 355 12.57 10.70 8.21
CA PRO A 355 12.70 9.29 8.62
C PRO A 355 12.38 9.05 10.10
N GLN A 356 12.72 10.01 10.97
CA GLN A 356 12.41 9.89 12.39
C GLN A 356 10.90 9.91 12.63
N ARG A 357 10.20 10.86 12.00
CA ARG A 357 8.73 10.93 12.09
C ARG A 357 8.05 9.70 11.50
N ALA A 358 8.57 9.14 10.42
CA ALA A 358 8.06 7.88 9.86
C ALA A 358 8.17 6.73 10.89
N ASN A 359 9.32 6.59 11.55
CA ASN A 359 9.53 5.56 12.58
C ASN A 359 8.66 5.78 13.82
N ASP A 360 8.49 7.03 14.25
CA ASP A 360 7.65 7.38 15.39
C ASP A 360 6.16 7.10 15.10
N LEU A 361 5.68 7.46 13.90
CA LEU A 361 4.32 7.11 13.45
C LEU A 361 4.11 5.59 13.43
N LEU A 362 5.06 4.85 12.84
CA LEU A 362 4.98 3.39 12.82
C LEU A 362 4.92 2.81 14.23
N ALA A 363 5.74 3.31 15.16
CA ALA A 363 5.74 2.88 16.55
C ALA A 363 4.40 3.18 17.26
N ILE A 364 3.75 4.30 16.95
CA ILE A 364 2.41 4.62 17.47
C ILE A 364 1.40 3.58 16.98
N TYR A 365 1.30 3.35 15.67
CA TYR A 365 0.33 2.39 15.13
C TYR A 365 0.59 0.95 15.59
N MET A 366 1.86 0.54 15.69
CA MET A 366 2.25 -0.79 16.16
C MET A 366 1.81 -1.09 17.60
N ARG A 367 1.57 -0.08 18.44
CA ARG A 367 1.05 -0.27 19.81
C ARG A 367 -0.42 -0.63 19.85
N ASP A 368 -1.17 -0.31 18.80
CA ASP A 368 -2.62 -0.51 18.73
C ASP A 368 -3.02 -1.84 18.09
N ARG A 369 -2.04 -2.69 17.76
CA ARG A 369 -2.28 -4.11 17.46
C ARG A 369 -2.90 -4.78 18.69
N ARG A 370 -4.09 -5.36 18.55
CA ARG A 370 -4.81 -5.86 19.71
C ARG A 370 -5.63 -7.12 19.44
N PRO A 371 -5.40 -8.20 20.22
CA PRO A 371 -4.29 -8.41 21.16
C PRO A 371 -2.90 -8.27 20.52
N ALA A 372 -1.90 -7.79 21.28
CA ALA A 372 -0.57 -7.49 20.73
C ALA A 372 0.06 -8.69 20.00
N GLY A 373 -0.08 -9.90 20.56
CA GLY A 373 0.44 -11.13 19.95
C GLY A 373 -0.29 -11.59 18.69
N TRP A 374 -1.41 -10.97 18.31
CA TRP A 374 -2.08 -11.27 17.04
C TRP A 374 -1.43 -10.56 15.86
N ASN A 375 -0.59 -9.56 16.11
CA ASN A 375 0.06 -8.76 15.06
C ASN A 375 -0.94 -8.13 14.06
N ALA A 376 -2.16 -7.82 14.48
CA ALA A 376 -3.22 -7.34 13.61
C ALA A 376 -3.95 -6.13 14.20
N TRP A 377 -4.55 -5.36 13.31
CA TRP A 377 -5.38 -4.21 13.64
C TRP A 377 -6.83 -4.47 13.26
N ALA A 378 -7.72 -3.88 14.05
CA ALA A 378 -9.07 -3.61 13.63
C ALA A 378 -9.10 -2.47 12.60
N GLU A 379 -10.21 -2.27 11.91
CA GLU A 379 -10.39 -1.09 11.07
C GLU A 379 -10.44 0.20 11.89
N VAL A 380 -11.08 0.16 13.06
CA VAL A 380 -11.25 1.32 13.92
C VAL A 380 -10.54 1.08 15.24
N VAL A 381 -9.63 1.98 15.60
CA VAL A 381 -8.94 1.97 16.89
C VAL A 381 -9.50 3.09 17.75
N GLY A 382 -10.15 2.70 18.84
CA GLY A 382 -10.68 3.62 19.82
C GLY A 382 -9.67 4.05 20.87
N ARG A 383 -9.76 5.30 21.33
CA ARG A 383 -8.99 5.82 22.46
C ARG A 383 -9.15 4.98 23.72
N GLU A 384 -10.40 4.59 24.01
CA GLU A 384 -10.75 3.75 25.16
C GLU A 384 -10.91 2.28 24.74
N PRO A 385 -9.93 1.40 25.04
CA PRO A 385 -9.90 0.06 24.44
C PRO A 385 -11.04 -0.85 24.93
N ARG A 386 -11.67 -0.51 26.06
CA ARG A 386 -12.79 -1.28 26.63
C ARG A 386 -14.17 -0.70 26.32
N ALA A 387 -14.23 0.46 25.66
CA ALA A 387 -15.50 1.02 25.23
C ALA A 387 -16.13 0.13 24.15
N ILE A 388 -17.43 -0.13 24.27
CA ILE A 388 -18.20 -0.85 23.26
C ILE A 388 -18.30 0.04 22.03
N ARG A 389 -17.77 -0.43 20.89
CA ARG A 389 -17.84 0.27 19.61
C ARG A 389 -17.83 -0.70 18.45
N PHE A 390 -18.23 -0.22 17.27
CA PHE A 390 -17.93 -0.89 16.01
C PHE A 390 -16.43 -0.78 15.73
N LEU A 391 -15.78 -1.91 15.46
CA LEU A 391 -14.34 -2.01 15.19
C LEU A 391 -14.04 -2.42 13.74
N GLY A 392 -15.07 -2.70 12.94
CA GLY A 392 -14.92 -3.35 11.63
C GLY A 392 -14.56 -4.83 11.75
N ASP A 393 -13.64 -5.30 10.90
CA ASP A 393 -13.08 -6.65 10.95
C ASP A 393 -11.74 -6.70 11.71
N LEU A 394 -11.44 -7.85 12.32
CA LEU A 394 -10.14 -8.15 12.93
C LEU A 394 -9.81 -9.63 12.64
N PRO A 395 -8.75 -9.93 11.88
CA PRO A 395 -7.86 -8.98 11.19
C PRO A 395 -8.57 -8.21 10.08
N HIS A 396 -8.09 -7.00 9.78
CA HIS A 396 -8.52 -6.22 8.62
C HIS A 396 -7.45 -6.26 7.52
N ALA A 397 -7.67 -7.03 6.46
CA ALA A 397 -6.70 -7.33 5.42
C ALA A 397 -6.28 -6.12 4.57
N TRP A 398 -7.15 -5.11 4.43
CA TRP A 398 -6.75 -3.88 3.75
C TRP A 398 -5.81 -3.02 4.63
N VAL A 399 -6.02 -2.98 5.95
CA VAL A 399 -5.05 -2.37 6.88
C VAL A 399 -3.74 -3.16 6.87
N ALA A 400 -3.81 -4.48 6.79
CA ALA A 400 -2.63 -5.32 6.66
C ALA A 400 -1.82 -4.96 5.39
N SER A 401 -2.47 -4.61 4.28
CA SER A 401 -1.79 -4.15 3.07
C SER A 401 -1.12 -2.78 3.23
N ASP A 402 -1.77 -1.84 3.91
CA ASP A 402 -1.18 -0.53 4.25
C ASP A 402 0.06 -0.70 5.13
N TYR A 403 -0.02 -1.60 6.12
CA TYR A 403 1.12 -1.93 6.98
C TYR A 403 2.29 -2.51 6.18
N ILE A 404 2.04 -3.51 5.32
CA ILE A 404 3.09 -4.13 4.49
C ILE A 404 3.79 -3.07 3.65
N ARG A 405 3.03 -2.20 2.98
CA ARG A 405 3.59 -1.13 2.14
C ARG A 405 4.44 -0.16 2.97
N ALA A 406 3.92 0.32 4.10
CA ALA A 406 4.64 1.21 5.01
C ALA A 406 5.93 0.59 5.55
N ALA A 407 5.89 -0.67 5.98
CA ALA A 407 7.05 -1.38 6.52
C ALA A 407 8.12 -1.62 5.46
N LEU A 408 7.73 -2.01 4.25
CA LEU A 408 8.68 -2.23 3.14
C LEU A 408 9.29 -0.92 2.65
N ASP A 409 8.55 0.19 2.67
CA ASP A 409 9.05 1.51 2.28
C ASP A 409 10.17 2.04 3.19
N LEU A 410 10.26 1.57 4.45
CA LEU A 410 11.43 1.86 5.29
C LEU A 410 12.73 1.41 4.63
N PHE A 411 12.67 0.29 3.90
CA PHE A 411 13.82 -0.35 3.28
C PHE A 411 14.05 0.13 1.86
N ALA A 412 13.00 0.12 1.03
CA ALA A 412 13.08 0.58 -0.34
C ALA A 412 11.71 0.97 -0.90
N TYR A 413 11.67 2.11 -1.59
CA TYR A 413 10.49 2.56 -2.33
C TYR A 413 10.88 3.21 -3.66
N GLU A 414 9.93 3.22 -4.60
CA GLU A 414 10.09 3.87 -5.90
C GLU A 414 9.78 5.37 -5.79
N ASP A 415 10.69 6.21 -6.28
CA ASP A 415 10.39 7.58 -6.67
C ASP A 415 10.00 7.57 -8.16
N LYS A 416 8.68 7.62 -8.41
CA LYS A 416 8.12 7.54 -9.76
C LYS A 416 8.51 8.71 -10.65
N ALA A 417 8.71 9.90 -10.09
CA ALA A 417 9.02 11.09 -10.87
C ALA A 417 10.47 11.08 -11.35
N ALA A 418 11.39 10.60 -10.51
CA ALA A 418 12.80 10.46 -10.87
C ALA A 418 13.15 9.08 -11.48
N GLU A 419 12.19 8.16 -11.54
CA GLU A 419 12.36 6.75 -11.90
C GLU A 419 13.51 6.06 -11.13
N THR A 420 13.66 6.42 -9.85
CA THR A 420 14.71 5.87 -8.98
C THR A 420 14.15 4.90 -7.97
N LEU A 421 14.99 3.99 -7.49
CA LEU A 421 14.70 3.22 -6.28
C LEU A 421 15.46 3.84 -5.09
N VAL A 422 14.72 4.41 -4.15
CA VAL A 422 15.28 5.00 -2.92
C VAL A 422 15.51 3.88 -1.91
N LEU A 423 16.71 3.82 -1.33
CA LEU A 423 17.17 2.76 -0.44
C LEU A 423 17.43 3.30 0.95
N GLY A 424 16.96 2.55 1.95
CA GLY A 424 17.23 2.77 3.37
C GLY A 424 16.69 4.06 3.95
N ALA A 425 15.73 4.70 3.28
CA ALA A 425 15.19 5.98 3.71
C ALA A 425 14.54 5.93 5.10
N GLY A 426 14.05 4.79 5.56
CA GLY A 426 13.49 4.64 6.91
C GLY A 426 14.41 3.97 7.93
N MET A 427 15.61 3.53 7.53
CA MET A 427 16.54 2.82 8.41
C MET A 427 17.39 3.80 9.24
N THR A 428 16.82 4.31 10.34
CA THR A 428 17.57 5.12 11.33
C THR A 428 18.70 4.31 12.00
N GLY A 429 19.56 4.97 12.77
CA GLY A 429 20.73 4.32 13.41
C GLY A 429 20.42 3.02 14.18
N ASP A 430 19.26 2.94 14.84
CA ASP A 430 18.83 1.72 15.56
C ASP A 430 18.68 0.50 14.65
N TRP A 431 18.23 0.71 13.40
CA TRP A 431 18.10 -0.35 12.40
C TRP A 431 19.45 -0.88 11.92
N LEU A 432 20.49 -0.06 11.99
CA LEU A 432 21.81 -0.36 11.43
C LEU A 432 22.78 -0.91 12.49
N SER A 433 22.34 -0.98 13.75
CA SER A 433 23.10 -1.51 14.87
C SER A 433 23.36 -3.03 14.75
N GLY A 434 24.48 -3.48 15.33
CA GLY A 434 24.86 -4.90 15.32
C GLY A 434 25.07 -5.44 13.90
N GLN A 435 24.27 -6.44 13.51
CA GLN A 435 24.30 -7.03 12.16
C GLN A 435 23.55 -6.18 11.11
N GLY A 436 22.84 -5.12 11.54
CA GLY A 436 22.06 -4.27 10.68
C GLY A 436 20.87 -4.97 10.03
N VAL A 437 20.53 -4.55 8.81
CA VAL A 437 19.41 -5.06 8.01
C VAL A 437 19.94 -5.83 6.80
N ARG A 438 19.33 -6.98 6.51
CA ARG A 438 19.54 -7.74 5.27
C ARG A 438 18.20 -8.14 4.67
N ILE A 439 18.05 -7.89 3.38
CA ILE A 439 16.86 -8.17 2.58
C ILE A 439 17.29 -8.93 1.34
N GLU A 440 16.59 -10.02 1.04
CA GLU A 440 16.83 -10.81 -0.15
C GLU A 440 15.51 -11.05 -0.89
N GLY A 441 15.53 -10.75 -2.19
CA GLY A 441 14.41 -11.02 -3.10
C GLY A 441 13.26 -10.02 -3.01
N LEU A 442 13.42 -8.85 -2.37
CA LEU A 442 12.35 -7.85 -2.31
C LEU A 442 11.96 -7.44 -3.72
N ARG A 443 10.70 -7.67 -4.11
CA ARG A 443 10.26 -7.36 -5.46
C ARG A 443 9.96 -5.88 -5.60
N THR A 444 10.38 -5.31 -6.73
CA THR A 444 10.09 -3.93 -7.12
C THR A 444 9.59 -3.92 -8.57
N PRO A 445 8.98 -2.82 -9.05
CA PRO A 445 8.62 -2.68 -10.46
C PRO A 445 9.81 -2.77 -11.42
N HIS A 446 11.03 -2.67 -10.89
CA HIS A 446 12.28 -2.67 -11.65
C HIS A 446 13.03 -4.01 -11.57
N GLY A 447 12.51 -5.00 -10.83
CA GLY A 447 13.16 -6.29 -10.55
C GLY A 447 13.31 -6.58 -9.04
N ALA A 448 13.92 -7.70 -8.70
CA ALA A 448 14.28 -8.08 -7.34
C ALA A 448 15.49 -7.31 -6.80
N LEU A 449 15.36 -6.81 -5.58
CA LEU A 449 16.40 -6.13 -4.81
C LEU A 449 16.93 -7.05 -3.71
N ASN A 450 18.26 -7.15 -3.63
CA ASN A 450 18.94 -7.58 -2.42
C ASN A 450 19.63 -6.36 -1.80
N LEU A 451 19.45 -6.14 -0.51
CA LEU A 451 20.01 -5.00 0.22
C LEU A 451 20.56 -5.47 1.56
N ALA A 452 21.80 -5.11 1.86
CA ALA A 452 22.36 -5.27 3.20
C ALA A 452 22.95 -3.93 3.67
N MET A 453 22.60 -3.48 4.88
CA MET A 453 23.05 -2.21 5.46
C MET A 453 23.35 -2.40 6.94
N ALA A 454 24.57 -2.06 7.36
CA ALA A 454 24.99 -2.10 8.77
C ALA A 454 26.03 -1.02 9.06
N GLY A 455 25.99 -0.43 10.25
CA GLY A 455 26.98 0.55 10.67
C GLY A 455 26.49 1.62 11.64
N SER A 456 27.29 2.67 11.73
CA SER A 456 27.13 3.84 12.59
C SER A 456 27.46 5.11 11.79
N ALA A 457 27.34 6.28 12.43
CA ALA A 457 27.67 7.56 11.81
C ALA A 457 29.13 7.65 11.32
N ASP A 458 30.06 6.94 11.96
CA ASP A 458 31.49 6.98 11.61
C ASP A 458 31.88 5.97 10.52
N ARG A 459 31.14 4.85 10.45
CA ARG A 459 31.44 3.74 9.54
C ARG A 459 30.19 2.96 9.18
N MET A 460 29.90 2.83 7.88
CA MET A 460 28.77 2.07 7.36
C MET A 460 29.16 1.27 6.11
N THR A 461 28.61 0.06 5.99
CA THR A 461 28.71 -0.75 4.78
C THR A 461 27.32 -0.99 4.22
N VAL A 462 27.19 -0.80 2.91
CA VAL A 462 25.98 -1.10 2.15
C VAL A 462 26.33 -2.03 0.99
N THR A 463 25.52 -3.08 0.79
CA THR A 463 25.60 -3.93 -0.39
C THR A 463 24.25 -3.91 -1.10
N ILE A 464 24.28 -3.59 -2.39
CA ILE A 464 23.13 -3.62 -3.29
C ILE A 464 23.36 -4.75 -4.29
N GLY A 465 22.42 -5.67 -4.41
CA GLY A 465 22.44 -6.77 -5.36
C GLY A 465 21.05 -7.04 -5.93
N GLY A 466 20.91 -8.19 -6.61
CA GLY A 466 19.69 -8.54 -7.32
C GLY A 466 19.65 -8.02 -8.76
N ASP A 467 18.50 -8.16 -9.40
CA ASP A 467 18.29 -7.81 -10.81
C ASP A 467 17.53 -6.49 -11.01
N ALA A 468 17.18 -5.76 -9.94
CA ALA A 468 16.54 -4.45 -10.04
C ALA A 468 17.31 -3.46 -10.95
N ARG A 469 16.64 -2.88 -11.95
CA ARG A 469 17.19 -1.90 -12.92
C ARG A 469 16.34 -0.63 -13.04
N PRO A 470 16.20 0.19 -11.99
CA PRO A 470 15.57 1.50 -12.12
C PRO A 470 16.33 2.36 -13.14
N THR A 471 15.61 2.99 -14.07
CA THR A 471 16.20 3.82 -15.14
C THR A 471 16.92 5.05 -14.58
N GLY A 472 16.38 5.66 -13.53
CA GLY A 472 17.03 6.74 -12.77
C GLY A 472 18.13 6.25 -11.80
N GLY A 473 18.30 4.93 -11.65
CA GLY A 473 19.26 4.33 -10.73
C GLY A 473 18.76 4.21 -9.28
N PHE A 474 19.69 3.96 -8.37
CA PHE A 474 19.44 3.88 -6.94
C PHE A 474 19.78 5.18 -6.24
N VAL A 475 19.04 5.51 -5.19
CA VAL A 475 19.33 6.64 -4.30
C VAL A 475 19.46 6.13 -2.88
N LEU A 476 20.67 6.12 -2.33
CA LEU A 476 20.90 5.82 -0.92
C LEU A 476 20.84 7.11 -0.11
N ARG A 477 20.00 7.15 0.93
CA ARG A 477 19.92 8.29 1.86
C ARG A 477 20.83 8.07 3.06
N TRP A 478 21.53 9.12 3.50
CA TRP A 478 22.35 9.06 4.69
C TRP A 478 21.47 8.98 5.94
N PRO A 479 21.58 7.92 6.77
CA PRO A 479 20.64 7.66 7.86
C PRO A 479 21.00 8.34 9.18
N PHE A 480 22.12 9.07 9.24
CA PHE A 480 22.62 9.73 10.45
C PHE A 480 22.59 11.25 10.30
N ALA A 481 22.68 11.97 11.42
CA ALA A 481 22.84 13.41 11.40
C ALA A 481 24.21 13.83 10.81
N GLY A 482 24.26 15.02 10.23
CA GLY A 482 25.48 15.61 9.69
C GLY A 482 25.90 15.06 8.32
N THR A 483 27.12 15.41 7.92
CA THR A 483 27.66 15.06 6.60
C THR A 483 28.23 13.65 6.59
N PRO A 484 27.95 12.84 5.57
CA PRO A 484 28.54 11.51 5.42
C PRO A 484 30.08 11.55 5.37
N PRO A 485 30.77 10.57 5.99
CA PRO A 485 32.21 10.41 5.82
C PRO A 485 32.65 10.12 4.38
N ALA A 486 33.97 10.05 4.18
CA ALA A 486 34.55 9.62 2.90
C ALA A 486 33.94 8.29 2.44
N THR A 487 33.47 8.27 1.19
CA THR A 487 32.66 7.16 0.65
C THR A 487 33.31 6.57 -0.59
N ARG A 488 33.27 5.25 -0.71
CA ARG A 488 33.74 4.50 -1.87
C ARG A 488 32.65 3.58 -2.38
N ILE A 489 32.44 3.55 -3.69
CA ILE A 489 31.61 2.57 -4.39
C ILE A 489 32.55 1.64 -5.14
N ASN A 490 32.56 0.35 -4.81
CA ASN A 490 33.45 -0.65 -5.40
C ASN A 490 34.93 -0.17 -5.40
N GLY A 491 35.37 0.43 -4.29
CA GLY A 491 36.72 0.96 -4.11
C GLY A 491 36.99 2.36 -4.70
N ARG A 492 36.12 2.88 -5.58
CA ARG A 492 36.26 4.21 -6.20
C ARG A 492 35.59 5.29 -5.37
N ALA A 493 36.22 6.46 -5.23
CA ALA A 493 35.67 7.58 -4.46
C ALA A 493 34.31 8.03 -5.05
N ALA A 494 33.36 8.31 -4.16
CA ALA A 494 32.03 8.79 -4.51
C ALA A 494 31.64 10.00 -3.65
N GLN A 495 30.70 10.81 -4.15
CA GLN A 495 30.27 12.04 -3.51
C GLN A 495 28.77 12.01 -3.23
N TRP A 496 28.41 12.57 -2.08
CA TRP A 496 27.03 12.81 -1.68
C TRP A 496 26.58 14.19 -2.12
N ARG A 497 25.29 14.32 -2.45
CA ARG A 497 24.61 15.59 -2.74
C ARG A 497 23.37 15.66 -1.87
N ASP A 498 23.26 16.68 -1.03
CA ASP A 498 22.10 16.90 -0.14
C ASP A 498 21.72 15.64 0.68
N GLY A 499 22.74 14.96 1.23
CA GLY A 499 22.54 13.73 2.01
C GLY A 499 22.12 12.50 1.20
N ALA A 500 22.18 12.56 -0.14
CA ALA A 500 21.88 11.46 -1.04
C ALA A 500 23.11 11.01 -1.84
N LEU A 501 23.27 9.69 -1.97
CA LEU A 501 24.24 9.06 -2.86
C LEU A 501 23.48 8.44 -4.03
N HIS A 502 23.74 8.92 -5.24
CA HIS A 502 23.15 8.39 -6.46
C HIS A 502 24.05 7.31 -7.04
N LEU A 503 23.48 6.15 -7.39
CA LEU A 503 24.20 5.01 -7.95
C LEU A 503 23.52 4.54 -9.23
N PRO A 504 24.27 4.30 -10.32
CA PRO A 504 23.69 3.71 -11.52
C PRO A 504 23.26 2.26 -11.26
N ALA A 505 22.22 1.79 -11.94
CA ALA A 505 21.80 0.39 -11.89
C ALA A 505 22.60 -0.45 -12.90
N THR A 506 23.83 -0.84 -12.54
CA THR A 506 24.83 -1.38 -13.49
C THR A 506 24.64 -2.83 -13.91
N GLY A 507 23.76 -3.60 -13.28
CA GLY A 507 23.75 -5.05 -13.49
C GLY A 507 24.44 -5.85 -12.39
N GLN A 508 25.42 -5.24 -11.74
CA GLN A 508 26.38 -5.93 -10.89
C GLN A 508 26.19 -5.54 -9.42
N PRO A 509 26.54 -6.42 -8.47
CA PRO A 509 26.56 -6.07 -7.06
C PRO A 509 27.41 -4.81 -6.81
N GLN A 510 26.88 -3.89 -6.01
CA GLN A 510 27.56 -2.66 -5.62
C GLN A 510 27.81 -2.70 -4.12
N ARG A 511 29.08 -2.60 -3.73
CA ARG A 511 29.51 -2.44 -2.34
C ARG A 511 29.88 -0.98 -2.10
N ILE A 512 29.27 -0.39 -1.09
CA ILE A 512 29.53 0.97 -0.65
C ILE A 512 30.15 0.89 0.74
N ASP A 513 31.37 1.41 0.87
CA ASP A 513 32.08 1.55 2.13
C ASP A 513 32.16 3.04 2.48
N ILE A 514 31.63 3.42 3.64
CA ILE A 514 31.56 4.79 4.13
C ILE A 514 32.34 4.86 5.44
N GLY A 515 33.27 5.79 5.56
CA GLY A 515 34.24 5.83 6.66
C GLY A 515 35.52 5.05 6.34
N ARG A 516 36.45 5.01 7.30
CA ARG A 516 37.70 4.22 7.17
C ARG A 516 37.48 2.73 7.42
#